data_AF-A0A553WH14-F1
#
_entry.id   AF-A0A553WH14-F1
#
_cell.length_a   1.000
_cell.length_b   1.000
_cell.length_c   1.000
_cell.angle_alpha   90.00
_cell.angle_beta   90.00
_cell.angle_gamma   90.00
#
_symmetry.space_group_name_H-M   'P 1'
#
loop_
_entity.id
_entity.type
_entity.pdbx_description
1 polymer ?
#
loop_
_entity_poly.entity_id
_entity_poly.type
_entity_poly.pdbx_seq_one_letter_code
_entity_poly.pdbx_strand_id
1 'polypeptide(L)' 'MTDNHTANRSKIMMGQFRADDWLTRWTDAGGGYAAGSGAAHLVRPPCQCAALDLLAIEIADPDRREALAEHIRSMQ' A
#
# COMPACT_ATOMS: atom_id res chain seq x y z
N MET A 1 0.05 34.85 -9.19
CA MET A 1 0.99 34.07 -8.37
C MET A 1 0.22 32.86 -7.88
N THR A 2 0.32 31.74 -8.59
CA THR A 2 -0.50 30.56 -8.34
C THR A 2 0.40 29.48 -7.76
N ASP A 3 0.05 29.02 -6.57
CA ASP A 3 0.78 28.12 -5.70
C ASP A 3 1.37 26.88 -6.38
N ASN A 4 2.68 26.92 -6.64
CA ASN A 4 3.49 25.76 -7.03
C ASN A 4 3.48 24.63 -5.97
N HIS A 5 2.97 24.90 -4.76
CA HIS A 5 2.88 23.92 -3.68
C HIS A 5 1.75 22.89 -3.89
N THR A 6 0.66 23.28 -4.56
CA THR A 6 -0.51 22.41 -4.77
C THR A 6 -0.25 21.40 -5.89
N ALA A 7 0.49 21.80 -6.93
CA ALA A 7 0.80 20.94 -8.08
C ALA A 7 1.66 19.72 -7.71
N ASN A 8 2.50 19.82 -6.68
CA ASN A 8 3.35 18.71 -6.24
C ASN A 8 2.60 17.66 -5.39
N ARG A 9 1.51 18.04 -4.70
CA ARG A 9 0.66 17.07 -4.00
C ARG A 9 -0.19 16.24 -4.98
N SER A 10 -0.62 16.84 -6.09
CA SER A 10 -1.38 16.15 -7.14
C SER A 10 -0.55 15.12 -7.89
N LYS A 11 0.75 15.36 -8.13
CA LYS A 11 1.61 14.39 -8.83
C LYS A 11 1.91 13.13 -8.02
N ILE A 12 2.04 13.24 -6.69
CA ILE A 12 2.23 12.07 -5.82
C ILE A 12 0.95 11.21 -5.75
N MET A 13 -0.22 11.77 -6.07
CA MET A 13 -1.51 11.07 -6.05
C MET A 13 -1.99 10.54 -7.42
N MET A 14 -1.25 10.79 -8.51
CA MET A 14 -1.67 10.44 -9.89
C MET A 14 -0.99 9.18 -10.46
N GLY A 15 -0.22 8.45 -9.67
CA GLY A 15 0.15 7.07 -10.01
C GLY A 15 -1.05 6.16 -9.76
N GLN A 16 -1.51 5.44 -10.78
CA GLN A 16 -2.51 4.38 -10.59
C GLN A 16 -1.98 3.41 -9.54
N PHE A 17 -2.72 3.21 -8.45
CA PHE A 17 -2.33 2.25 -7.41
C PHE A 17 -2.18 0.86 -8.03
N ARG A 18 -1.05 0.20 -7.77
CA ARG A 18 -0.76 -1.15 -8.25
C ARG A 18 -0.55 -2.04 -7.03
N ALA A 19 -1.50 -2.95 -6.79
CA ALA A 19 -1.49 -3.84 -5.63
C ALA A 19 -0.23 -4.73 -5.57
N ASP A 20 0.22 -5.23 -6.72
CA ASP A 20 1.42 -6.05 -6.87
C ASP A 20 2.73 -5.31 -6.49
N ASP A 21 2.89 -4.09 -7.00
CA ASP A 21 4.04 -3.23 -6.69
C ASP A 21 4.05 -2.83 -5.20
N TRP A 22 2.87 -2.49 -4.66
CA TRP A 22 2.73 -2.21 -3.23
C TRP A 22 3.10 -3.42 -2.38
N LEU A 23 2.62 -4.62 -2.75
CA LEU A 23 2.90 -5.86 -2.02
C LEU A 23 4.38 -6.21 -2.07
N THR A 24 5.03 -6.02 -3.21
CA THR A 24 6.48 -6.18 -3.38
C THR A 24 7.24 -5.28 -2.42
N ARG A 25 6.93 -3.97 -2.40
CA ARG A 25 7.54 -2.99 -1.47
C ARG A 25 7.30 -3.36 0.01
N TRP A 26 6.12 -3.89 0.33
CA TRP A 26 5.79 -4.35 1.68
C TRP A 26 6.63 -5.55 2.09
N THR A 27 6.77 -6.55 1.22
CA THR A 27 7.57 -7.75 1.46
C THR A 27 9.07 -7.44 1.51
N ASP A 28 9.57 -6.56 0.64
CA ASP A 28 10.96 -6.10 0.65
C ASP A 28 11.33 -5.40 1.96
N ALA A 29 10.37 -4.71 2.58
CA ALA A 29 10.57 -4.09 3.88
C ALA A 29 10.54 -5.10 5.06
N GLY A 30 10.40 -6.39 4.78
CA GLY A 30 10.29 -7.47 5.78
C GLY A 30 8.86 -7.70 6.27
N GLY A 31 7.87 -7.12 5.58
CA GLY A 31 6.46 -7.34 5.86
C GLY A 31 6.00 -8.67 5.29
N GLY A 32 4.91 -9.19 5.84
CA GLY A 32 4.26 -10.38 5.33
C GLY A 32 2.82 -10.09 4.97
N TYR A 33 2.21 -11.06 4.30
CA TYR A 33 0.76 -11.17 4.22
C TYR A 33 0.42 -12.62 4.55
N ALA A 34 -0.66 -12.82 5.30
CA ALA A 34 -1.16 -14.13 5.63
C ALA A 34 -2.61 -14.21 5.19
N ALA A 35 -2.88 -15.16 4.32
CA ALA A 35 -4.22 -15.44 3.86
C ALA A 35 -4.81 -16.52 4.79
N GLY A 36 -5.51 -16.06 5.84
CA GLY A 36 -6.27 -16.92 6.74
C GLY A 36 -7.64 -17.24 6.15
N SER A 37 -8.28 -18.28 6.66
CA SER A 37 -9.63 -18.74 6.29
C SER A 37 -10.69 -17.63 6.44
N GLY A 38 -10.79 -16.78 5.42
CA GLY A 38 -11.81 -15.72 5.30
C GLY A 38 -11.26 -14.29 5.16
N ALA A 39 -9.99 -14.01 5.47
CA ALA A 39 -9.41 -12.67 5.31
C ALA A 39 -7.89 -12.68 5.12
N ALA A 40 -7.43 -11.96 4.09
CA ALA A 40 -6.03 -11.59 3.94
C ALA A 40 -5.69 -10.51 4.99
N HIS A 41 -4.68 -10.76 5.82
CA HIS A 41 -4.16 -9.78 6.77
C HIS A 41 -2.69 -9.49 6.49
N LEU A 42 -2.32 -8.22 6.63
CA LEU A 42 -0.95 -7.75 6.51
C LEU A 42 -0.21 -7.97 7.83
N VAL A 43 0.94 -8.62 7.75
CA VAL A 43 1.87 -8.79 8.86
C VAL A 43 2.88 -7.66 8.80
N ARG A 44 2.92 -6.82 9.83
CA ARG A 44 3.88 -5.71 9.89
C ARG A 44 5.32 -6.24 9.98
N PRO A 45 6.28 -5.62 9.30
CA PRO A 45 7.69 -5.89 9.52
C PRO A 45 8.11 -5.55 10.97
N PRO A 46 9.16 -6.21 11.48
CA PRO A 46 9.67 -5.97 12.83
C PRO A 46 10.39 -4.62 12.99
N CYS A 47 10.87 -4.02 11.89
CA CYS A 47 11.49 -2.70 11.92
C CYS A 47 10.42 -1.60 11.85
N GLN A 48 10.52 -0.58 12.71
CA GLN A 48 9.75 0.64 12.56
C GLN A 48 10.58 1.63 11.73
N CYS A 49 10.13 1.93 10.52
CA CYS A 49 10.73 2.96 9.69
C CYS A 49 9.66 3.76 8.95
N ALA A 50 9.96 5.03 8.67
CA ALA A 50 9.03 5.96 8.03
C ALA A 50 8.48 5.46 6.67
N ALA A 51 9.23 4.60 5.97
CA ALA A 51 8.78 3.99 4.72
C ALA A 51 7.54 3.10 4.90
N LEU A 52 7.41 2.43 6.05
CA LEU A 52 6.25 1.58 6.35
C LEU A 52 5.01 2.39 6.70
N ASP A 53 5.20 3.52 7.36
CA ASP A 53 4.08 4.43 7.62
C ASP A 53 3.58 5.06 6.32
N LEU A 54 4.48 5.38 5.38
CA LEU A 54 4.09 5.82 4.03
C LEU A 54 3.33 4.73 3.26
N LEU A 55 3.80 3.48 3.29
CA LEU A 55 3.10 2.34 2.68
C LEU A 55 1.71 2.11 3.31
N ALA A 56 1.60 2.23 4.63
CA ALA A 56 0.32 2.10 5.32
C ALA A 56 -0.65 3.24 4.96
N ILE A 57 -0.14 4.46 4.75
CA ILE A 57 -0.94 5.60 4.27
C ILE A 57 -1.45 5.36 2.84
N GLU A 58 -0.65 4.73 1.96
CA GLU A 58 -1.07 4.43 0.58
C GLU A 58 -2.33 3.54 0.50
N ILE A 59 -2.60 2.71 1.52
CA ILE A 59 -3.79 1.85 1.68
C ILE A 59 -4.78 2.35 2.75
N ALA A 60 -4.65 3.61 3.18
CA ALA A 60 -5.66 4.26 3.99
C ALA A 60 -6.96 4.49 3.18
N ASP A 61 -6.82 4.59 1.86
CA ASP A 61 -7.93 4.65 0.91
C ASP A 61 -8.67 3.28 0.82
N PRO A 62 -10.01 3.24 0.99
CA PRO A 62 -10.78 1.99 0.95
C PRO A 62 -10.68 1.25 -0.38
N ASP A 63 -10.70 1.95 -1.51
CA ASP A 63 -10.69 1.33 -2.84
C ASP A 63 -9.34 0.65 -3.11
N ARG A 64 -8.24 1.30 -2.71
CA ARG A 64 -6.89 0.70 -2.78
C ARG A 64 -6.74 -0.50 -1.86
N ARG A 65 -7.33 -0.44 -0.67
CA ARG A 65 -7.36 -1.57 0.27
C ARG A 65 -8.12 -2.74 -0.32
N GLU A 66 -9.26 -2.48 -0.96
CA GLU A 66 -10.06 -3.51 -1.62
C GLU A 66 -9.31 -4.14 -2.81
N ALA A 67 -8.70 -3.31 -3.67
CA ALA A 67 -7.87 -3.78 -4.78
C ALA A 67 -6.69 -4.65 -4.30
N LEU A 68 -6.03 -4.27 -3.20
CA LEU A 68 -4.98 -5.08 -2.58
C LEU A 68 -5.54 -6.41 -2.04
N ALA A 69 -6.70 -6.38 -1.38
CA ALA A 69 -7.33 -7.58 -0.86
C ALA A 69 -7.79 -8.55 -1.97
N GLU A 70 -8.28 -8.03 -3.10
CA GLU A 70 -8.59 -8.81 -4.29
C GLU A 70 -7.34 -9.44 -4.90
N HIS A 71 -6.26 -8.67 -5.02
CA HIS A 71 -5.00 -9.17 -5.53
C HIS A 71 -4.45 -10.31 -4.67
N ILE A 72 -4.39 -10.15 -3.35
CA ILE A 72 -3.93 -11.22 -2.45
C ILE A 72 -4.82 -12.47 -2.55
N ARG A 73 -6.14 -12.31 -2.68
CA ARG A 73 -7.07 -13.44 -2.89
C ARG A 73 -6.81 -14.18 -4.21
N SER A 74 -6.44 -13.46 -5.27
CA SER A 74 -6.15 -14.06 -6.59
C SER A 74 -4.85 -14.88 -6.63
N MET A 75 -3.96 -14.70 -5.65
CA MET A 75 -2.70 -15.44 -5.53
C MET A 75 -2.86 -16.80 -4.84
N GLN A 76 -4.05 -17.13 -4.30
CA GLN A 76 -4.37 -18.41 -3.66
C GLN A 76 -4.95 -19.41 -4.64
#